data_AF-A0A2H0U4X6-F1
#
_entry.id   AF-A0A2H0U4X6-F1
#
_cell.length_a   1.000
_cell.length_b   1.000
_cell.length_c   1.000
_cell.angle_alpha   90.00
_cell.angle_beta   90.00
_cell.angle_gamma   90.00
#
_symmetry.space_group_name_H-M   'P 1'
#
loop_
_entity.id
_entity.type
_entity.pdbx_description
1 polymer ?
#
loop_
_entity_poly.entity_id
_entity_poly.type
_entity_poly.pdbx_seq_one_letter_code
_entity_poly.pdbx_strand_id
1 'polypeptide(L)'
;MKSINQIFKNNKELLDEPAVRELIEYCTELEGQIFANTQEKQFTFEDKLSELIRDIYISIAQVQNEEKDAIRFDEIEHVDFENCIENLKICIQNFATENKFRL
;
A
#
# COMPACT_ATOMS: atom_id res chain seq x y z
N MET A 1 4.93 12.64 19.25
CA MET A 1 5.86 12.60 20.38
C MET A 1 6.02 14.00 20.97
N LYS A 2 6.23 14.11 22.29
CA LYS A 2 6.67 15.38 22.90
C LYS A 2 8.15 15.58 22.58
N SER A 3 8.58 16.79 22.26
CA SER A 3 10.00 17.05 22.01
C SER A 3 10.80 16.99 23.32
N ILE A 4 12.10 16.72 23.21
CA ILE A 4 13.05 16.73 24.35
C ILE A 4 12.90 18.03 25.16
N ASN A 5 12.79 19.17 24.47
CA ASN A 5 12.59 20.48 25.10
C ASN A 5 11.25 20.61 25.86
N GLN A 6 10.22 19.86 25.45
CA GLN A 6 8.94 19.81 26.15
C GLN A 6 8.99 18.87 27.37
N ILE A 7 9.80 17.80 27.32
CA ILE A 7 9.99 16.85 28.42
C ILE A 7 10.77 17.50 29.56
N PHE A 8 11.85 18.20 29.25
CA PHE A 8 12.74 18.84 30.22
C PHE A 8 12.44 20.32 30.49
N LYS A 9 11.25 20.81 30.11
CA LYS A 9 10.89 22.24 30.18
C LYS A 9 11.12 22.87 31.56
N ASN A 10 10.86 22.12 32.63
CA ASN A 10 10.96 22.58 34.01
C ASN A 10 12.26 22.14 34.71
N ASN A 11 13.05 21.25 34.10
CA ASN A 11 14.25 20.64 34.67
C ASN A 11 15.34 20.60 33.59
N LYS A 12 15.81 21.77 33.15
CA LYS A 12 16.74 21.90 32.01
C LYS A 12 18.15 21.43 32.34
N GLU A 13 18.53 21.52 33.61
CA GLU A 13 19.80 21.07 34.16
C GLU A 13 20.04 19.58 33.92
N LEU A 14 18.99 18.77 33.81
CA LEU A 14 19.10 17.35 33.49
C LEU A 14 19.63 17.12 32.07
N LEU A 15 19.55 18.09 31.15
CA LEU A 15 20.13 17.97 29.81
C LEU A 15 21.67 18.03 29.81
N ASP A 16 22.26 18.48 30.91
CA ASP A 16 23.71 18.51 31.09
C ASP A 16 24.25 17.21 31.70
N GLU A 17 23.37 16.37 32.25
CA GLU A 17 23.74 15.07 32.78
C GLU A 17 24.18 14.13 31.65
N PRO A 18 25.38 13.53 31.72
CA PRO A 18 25.91 12.66 30.67
C PRO A 18 24.97 11.50 30.32
N ALA A 19 24.36 10.88 31.34
CA ALA A 19 23.42 9.77 31.17
C ALA A 19 22.14 10.19 30.42
N VAL A 20 21.69 11.44 30.60
CA VAL A 20 20.50 11.96 29.91
C VAL A 20 20.82 12.27 28.45
N ARG A 21 22.04 12.74 28.15
CA ARG A 21 22.50 12.95 26.77
C ARG A 21 22.60 11.63 26.01
N GLU A 22 23.19 10.60 26.63
CA GLU A 22 23.27 9.26 26.05
C GLU A 22 21.87 8.69 25.77
N LEU A 23 20.92 8.86 26.71
CA LEU A 23 19.54 8.43 26.51
C LEU A 23 18.86 9.17 25.35
N ILE A 24 19.09 10.48 25.22
CA ILE A 24 18.56 11.30 24.13
C ILE A 24 19.10 10.81 22.78
N GLU A 25 20.40 10.57 22.68
CA GLU A 25 21.03 10.08 21.46
C GLU A 25 20.47 8.71 21.06
N TYR A 26 20.39 7.77 22.02
CA TYR A 26 19.83 6.46 21.81
C TYR A 26 18.36 6.50 21.35
N CYS A 27 17.52 7.32 21.99
CA CYS A 27 16.13 7.49 21.58
C CYS A 27 16.01 8.13 20.18
N THR A 28 16.87 9.08 19.85
CA THR A 28 16.88 9.74 18.52
C THR A 28 17.28 8.75 17.43
N GLU A 29 18.27 7.90 17.70
CA GLU A 29 18.69 6.84 16.79
C GLU A 29 17.55 5.83 16.55
N LEU A 30 16.90 5.37 17.63
CA LEU A 30 15.73 4.48 17.53
C LEU A 30 14.57 5.11 16.77
N GLU A 31 14.27 6.40 17.00
CA GLU A 31 13.26 7.13 16.23
C GLU A 31 13.61 7.18 14.74
N GLY A 32 14.88 7.40 14.41
CA GLY A 32 15.39 7.34 13.04
C GLY A 32 15.22 5.96 12.40
N GLN A 33 15.54 4.89 13.11
CA GLN A 33 15.35 3.51 12.66
C GLN A 33 13.87 3.16 12.48
N ILE A 34 13.01 3.58 13.41
CA ILE A 34 11.55 3.38 13.31
C ILE A 34 11.01 4.15 12.09
N PHE A 35 11.44 5.38 11.88
CA PHE A 35 11.01 6.18 10.74
C PHE A 35 11.45 5.57 9.41
N ALA A 36 12.69 5.09 9.31
CA ALA A 36 13.20 4.36 8.14
C ALA A 36 12.38 3.08 7.89
N ASN A 37 12.15 2.25 8.91
CA ASN A 37 11.32 1.04 8.82
C ASN A 37 9.86 1.34 8.47
N THR A 38 9.32 2.49 8.87
CA THR A 38 7.94 2.89 8.56
C THR A 38 7.80 3.37 7.12
N GLN A 39 8.84 3.99 6.55
CA GLN A 39 8.89 4.32 5.12
C GLN A 39 9.13 3.07 4.26
N GLU A 40 9.94 2.13 4.74
CA GLU A 40 10.06 0.78 4.17
C GLU A 40 8.94 -0.16 4.63
N LYS A 41 7.68 0.31 4.68
CA LYS A 41 6.56 -0.63 4.66
C LYS A 41 6.61 -1.37 3.33
N GLN A 42 7.34 -2.49 3.28
CA GLN A 42 7.19 -3.50 2.26
C GLN A 42 5.72 -3.87 2.23
N PHE A 43 5.04 -3.58 1.11
CA PHE A 43 3.71 -4.09 0.86
C PHE A 43 3.72 -5.59 1.13
N THR A 44 2.91 -6.00 2.10
CA THR A 44 2.80 -7.42 2.44
C THR A 44 2.20 -8.15 1.24
N PHE A 45 2.41 -9.46 1.18
CA PHE A 45 1.75 -10.27 0.16
C PHE A 45 0.21 -10.11 0.20
N GLU A 46 -0.35 -9.93 1.40
CA GLU A 46 -1.78 -9.65 1.61
C GLU A 46 -2.21 -8.31 1.02
N ASP A 47 -1.39 -7.25 1.15
CA ASP A 47 -1.67 -5.95 0.54
C ASP A 47 -1.70 -6.06 -1.00
N LYS A 48 -0.71 -6.75 -1.57
CA LYS A 48 -0.62 -6.96 -3.02
C LYS A 48 -1.78 -7.82 -3.54
N LEU A 49 -2.15 -8.86 -2.82
CA LEU A 49 -3.30 -9.71 -3.19
C LEU A 49 -4.61 -8.92 -3.11
N SER A 50 -4.75 -8.04 -2.10
CA SER A 50 -5.91 -7.17 -1.96
C SER A 50 -6.04 -6.18 -3.12
N GLU A 51 -4.91 -5.66 -3.61
CA GLU A 51 -4.85 -4.81 -4.81
C GLU A 51 -5.30 -5.58 -6.06
N LEU A 52 -4.76 -6.79 -6.30
CA LEU A 52 -5.19 -7.64 -7.42
C LEU A 52 -6.71 -7.90 -7.42
N ILE A 53 -7.26 -8.28 -6.26
CA ILE A 53 -8.70 -8.56 -6.13
C ILE A 53 -9.52 -7.30 -6.43
N ARG A 54 -9.04 -6.12 -6.01
CA ARG A 54 -9.70 -4.85 -6.30
C ARG A 54 -9.66 -4.54 -7.79
N ASP A 55 -8.55 -4.76 -8.47
CA ASP A 55 -8.41 -4.51 -9.91
C ASP A 55 -9.33 -5.42 -10.72
N ILE A 56 -9.41 -6.71 -10.36
CA ILE A 56 -10.35 -7.66 -10.96
C ILE A 56 -11.80 -7.19 -10.74
N TYR A 57 -12.14 -6.75 -9.53
CA TYR A 57 -13.48 -6.25 -9.22
C TYR A 57 -13.86 -5.01 -10.04
N ILE A 58 -12.93 -4.05 -10.18
CA ILE A 58 -13.13 -2.84 -10.98
C ILE A 58 -13.31 -3.20 -12.46
N SER A 59 -12.49 -4.11 -12.99
CA SER A 59 -12.58 -4.57 -14.38
C SER A 59 -13.94 -5.20 -14.69
N ILE A 60 -14.45 -6.06 -13.79
CA ILE A 60 -15.80 -6.63 -13.92
C ILE A 60 -16.87 -5.53 -13.94
N ALA A 61 -16.77 -4.54 -13.05
CA ALA A 61 -17.72 -3.44 -12.99
C ALA A 61 -17.69 -2.54 -14.24
N GLN A 62 -16.52 -2.35 -14.84
CA GLN A 62 -16.36 -1.62 -16.10
C GLN A 62 -17.07 -2.32 -17.25
N VAL A 63 -16.81 -3.62 -17.43
CA VAL A 63 -17.46 -4.44 -18.46
C VAL A 63 -18.99 -4.43 -18.31
N GLN A 64 -19.49 -4.53 -17.08
CA GLN A 64 -20.94 -4.46 -16.81
C GLN A 64 -21.55 -3.09 -17.11
N ASN A 65 -20.78 -2.00 -16.97
CA ASN A 65 -21.26 -0.67 -17.31
C ASN A 65 -21.23 -0.44 -18.82
N GLU A 66 -20.18 -0.90 -19.51
CA GLU A 66 -20.10 -0.90 -20.98
C GLU A 66 -21.28 -1.67 -21.59
N GLU A 67 -21.63 -2.84 -21.04
CA GLU A 67 -22.81 -3.60 -21.47
C GLU A 67 -24.13 -2.80 -21.28
N LYS A 68 -24.29 -2.13 -20.14
CA LYS A 68 -25.48 -1.30 -19.87
C LYS A 68 -25.56 -0.11 -20.84
N ASP A 69 -24.43 0.51 -21.14
CA ASP A 69 -24.36 1.63 -22.07
C ASP A 69 -24.64 1.17 -23.50
N ALA A 70 -24.07 0.05 -23.94
CA ALA A 70 -24.36 -0.54 -25.25
C ALA A 70 -25.86 -0.84 -25.43
N ILE A 71 -26.49 -1.45 -24.42
CA ILE A 71 -27.96 -1.68 -24.41
C ILE A 71 -28.73 -0.36 -24.44
N ARG A 72 -28.26 0.65 -23.69
CA ARG A 72 -28.92 1.96 -23.60
C ARG A 72 -28.87 2.74 -24.91
N PHE A 73 -27.78 2.61 -25.66
CA PHE A 73 -27.54 3.35 -26.90
C PHE A 73 -27.83 2.53 -28.17
N ASP A 74 -28.38 1.32 -28.04
CA ASP A 74 -28.69 0.39 -29.14
C ASP A 74 -27.45 0.12 -30.01
N GLU A 75 -26.28 0.03 -29.36
CA GLU A 75 -25.02 -0.25 -30.01
C GLU A 75 -24.96 -1.72 -30.43
N ILE A 76 -24.55 -1.96 -31.68
CA ILE A 76 -24.46 -3.30 -32.28
C ILE A 76 -23.23 -4.06 -31.75
N GLU A 77 -22.28 -3.35 -31.14
CA GLU A 77 -21.04 -3.93 -30.64
C GLU A 77 -21.28 -4.58 -29.27
N HIS A 78 -21.14 -5.90 -29.23
CA HIS A 78 -21.30 -6.68 -28.01
C HIS A 78 -19.98 -6.78 -27.24
N VAL A 79 -20.09 -6.87 -25.92
CA VAL A 79 -18.97 -7.21 -25.04
C VAL A 79 -18.36 -8.54 -25.49
N ASP A 80 -17.08 -8.52 -25.84
CA ASP A 80 -16.31 -9.71 -26.14
C ASP A 80 -15.91 -10.42 -24.84
N PHE A 81 -16.80 -11.28 -24.35
CA PHE A 81 -16.58 -12.06 -23.13
C PHE A 81 -15.34 -12.95 -23.20
N GLU A 82 -14.96 -13.43 -24.39
CA GLU A 82 -13.75 -14.23 -24.58
C GLU A 82 -12.52 -13.36 -24.27
N ASN A 83 -12.50 -12.15 -24.81
CA ASN A 83 -11.45 -11.18 -24.53
C ASN A 83 -11.44 -10.73 -23.05
N CYS A 84 -12.60 -10.55 -22.42
CA CYS A 84 -12.68 -10.24 -20.98
C CYS A 84 -12.06 -11.35 -20.11
N ILE A 85 -12.35 -12.62 -20.43
CA ILE A 85 -11.80 -13.78 -19.72
C ILE A 85 -10.29 -13.88 -19.96
N GLU A 86 -9.82 -13.62 -21.17
CA GLU A 86 -8.40 -13.65 -21.48
C GLU A 86 -7.63 -12.54 -20.78
N ASN A 87 -8.17 -11.32 -20.74
CA ASN A 87 -7.63 -10.20 -19.97
C ASN A 87 -7.54 -10.53 -18.46
N LEU A 88 -8.56 -11.20 -17.91
CA LEU A 88 -8.54 -11.63 -16.52
C LEU A 88 -7.43 -12.66 -16.25
N LYS A 89 -7.26 -13.65 -17.13
CA LYS A 89 -6.16 -14.62 -17.02
C LYS A 89 -4.79 -13.95 -17.08
N ILE A 90 -4.60 -13.02 -18.02
CA ILE A 90 -3.35 -12.26 -18.17
C ILE A 90 -3.05 -11.46 -16.89
N CYS A 91 -4.05 -10.77 -16.33
CA CYS A 91 -3.90 -10.02 -15.08
C CYS A 91 -3.40 -10.93 -13.94
N ILE A 92 -4.03 -12.10 -13.77
CA ILE A 92 -3.65 -13.08 -12.74
C ILE A 92 -2.24 -13.66 -13.00
N GLN A 93 -1.90 -13.95 -14.26
CA GLN A 93 -0.58 -14.45 -14.67
C GLN A 93 0.56 -13.44 -14.44
N ASN A 94 0.32 -12.17 -14.76
CA ASN A 94 1.28 -11.09 -14.55
C ASN A 94 1.55 -10.93 -13.05
N PHE A 95 0.50 -10.88 -12.24
CA PHE A 95 0.63 -10.79 -10.78
C PHE A 95 1.42 -11.96 -10.18
N ALA A 96 1.15 -13.19 -10.62
CA ALA A 96 1.88 -14.36 -10.16
C ALA A 96 3.37 -14.33 -10.53
N THR A 97 3.68 -13.86 -11.74
CA THR A 97 5.04 -13.71 -12.24
C THR A 97 5.81 -12.65 -11.45
N GLU A 98 5.22 -11.48 -11.23
CA GLU A 98 5.82 -10.38 -10.47
C GLU A 98 6.09 -10.74 -9.01
N ASN A 99 5.19 -11.53 -8.41
CA ASN A 99 5.30 -11.97 -7.02
C ASN A 99 5.96 -13.35 -6.87
N LYS A 100 6.47 -13.93 -7.96
CA LYS A 100 7.25 -15.17 -7.99
C LYS A 100 6.56 -16.37 -7.33
N PHE A 101 5.24 -16.48 -7.49
CA PHE A 101 4.50 -17.67 -7.04
C PHE A 101 3.83 -18.35 -8.24
N ARG A 102 3.55 -19.64 -8.11
CA ARG A 102 2.90 -20.44 -9.17
C ARG A 102 1.39 -20.33 -9.02
N LEU A 103 0.71 -20.14 -10.16
CA LEU A 103 -0.75 -20.28 -10.28
C LEU A 103 -1.19 -21.74 -10.26
#